data_AF-A0AAV5D652-F1
#
_entry.id   AF-A0AAV5D652-F1
#
_cell.length_a   1.000
_cell.length_b   1.000
_cell.length_c   1.000
_cell.angle_alpha   90.00
_cell.angle_beta   90.00
_cell.angle_gamma   90.00
#
_symmetry.space_group_name_H-M   'P 1'
#
loop_
_entity.id
_entity.type
_entity.pdbx_description
1 polymer ?
#
loop_
_entity_poly.entity_id
_entity_poly.type
_entity_poly.pdbx_seq_one_letter_code
_entity_poly.pdbx_strand_id
1 'polypeptide(L)'
;MQPTLLLVLPLVASLLNLHDTVHADCEPATCGSLIVKYPFWLGGVNQTSSLCGHPAFQVWCGNGVATLQGSAIHVRGIDYDNNFFVASHSRIAGDDGVCLTDFNMSLSIALSPFMFSSRNRALCFLYRCGDGTVSS
;
A
#
# COMPACT_ATOMS: atom_id res chain seq x y z
N MET A 1 -2.43 -22.01 45.29
CA MET A 1 -2.05 -20.68 44.78
C MET A 1 -0.82 -20.88 43.91
N GLN A 2 -1.01 -20.87 42.59
CA GLN A 2 -0.04 -21.40 41.62
C GLN A 2 0.92 -20.26 41.19
N PRO A 3 2.19 -20.26 41.61
CA PRO A 3 3.11 -19.11 41.48
C PRO A 3 3.49 -18.79 40.04
N THR A 4 3.24 -19.71 39.10
CA THR A 4 3.46 -19.49 37.66
C THR A 4 2.49 -18.49 37.05
N LEU A 5 1.26 -18.36 37.58
CA LEU A 5 0.24 -17.45 37.02
C LEU A 5 0.62 -15.97 37.21
N LEU A 6 1.36 -15.66 38.28
CA LEU A 6 1.84 -14.31 38.60
C LEU A 6 2.96 -13.81 37.67
N LEU A 7 3.72 -14.72 37.06
CA LEU A 7 4.79 -14.39 36.09
C LEU A 7 4.27 -14.27 34.65
N VAL A 8 3.16 -14.93 34.32
CA VAL A 8 2.57 -14.88 32.97
C VAL A 8 1.82 -13.56 32.75
N LEU A 9 1.14 -13.02 33.77
CA LEU A 9 0.41 -11.74 33.67
C LEU A 9 1.28 -10.56 33.19
N PRO A 10 2.47 -10.28 33.77
CA PRO A 10 3.29 -9.15 33.33
C PRO A 10 3.90 -9.39 31.93
N LEU A 11 4.18 -10.65 31.55
CA LEU A 11 4.69 -10.97 30.22
C LEU A 11 3.62 -10.74 29.13
N VAL A 12 2.38 -11.15 29.39
CA VAL A 12 1.23 -10.91 28.50
C VAL A 12 0.88 -9.42 28.46
N ALA A 13 0.97 -8.72 29.59
CA ALA A 13 0.81 -7.27 29.64
C ALA A 13 1.88 -6.55 28.81
N SER A 14 3.15 -6.93 28.89
CA SER A 14 4.23 -6.36 28.06
C SER A 14 4.05 -6.63 26.57
N LEU A 15 3.52 -7.80 26.19
CA LEU A 15 3.19 -8.11 24.79
C LEU A 15 1.96 -7.34 24.28
N LEU A 16 0.99 -7.05 25.15
CA LEU A 16 -0.16 -6.19 24.85
C LEU A 16 0.26 -4.70 24.76
N ASN A 17 1.22 -4.25 25.58
CA ASN A 17 1.78 -2.89 25.51
C ASN A 17 2.73 -2.68 24.33
N LEU A 18 3.21 -3.72 23.64
CA LEU A 18 3.96 -3.55 22.39
C LEU A 18 3.05 -3.17 21.20
N HIS A 19 1.73 -3.29 21.35
CA HIS A 19 0.76 -2.74 20.40
C HIS A 19 0.50 -1.24 20.62
N ASP A 20 1.17 -0.60 21.58
CA ASP A 20 1.09 0.85 21.78
C ASP A 20 1.87 1.56 20.66
N THR A 21 1.13 1.78 19.58
CA THR A 21 1.28 2.86 18.61
C THR A 21 2.63 3.55 18.58
N VAL A 22 3.55 3.05 17.74
CA VAL A 22 4.42 3.96 16.98
C VAL A 22 3.52 4.68 15.97
N HIS A 23 2.69 5.59 16.47
CA HIS A 23 2.23 6.72 15.67
C HIS A 23 3.48 7.57 15.46
N ALA A 24 4.24 7.24 14.43
CA ALA A 24 5.02 8.29 13.80
C ALA A 24 3.98 9.32 13.35
N ASP A 25 3.98 10.47 14.01
CA ASP A 25 3.03 11.54 13.75
C ASP A 25 3.39 12.15 12.38
N CYS A 26 2.94 11.46 11.35
CA CYS A 26 3.10 11.88 9.98
C CYS A 26 2.03 12.92 9.71
N GLU A 27 2.45 14.19 9.62
CA GLU A 27 1.58 15.27 9.19
C GLU A 27 0.92 14.88 7.86
N PRO A 28 -0.42 14.93 7.77
CA PRO A 28 -1.12 14.64 6.54
C PRO A 28 -0.61 15.52 5.39
N ALA A 29 -0.37 14.91 4.24
CA ALA A 29 0.15 15.59 3.07
C ALA A 29 -0.64 15.23 1.81
N THR A 30 -0.45 15.99 0.73
CA THR A 30 -1.17 15.75 -0.53
C THR A 30 -0.21 15.40 -1.65
N CYS A 31 -0.59 14.43 -2.49
CA CYS A 31 0.05 14.13 -3.77
C CYS A 31 -0.99 14.18 -4.89
N GLY A 32 -0.98 15.26 -5.68
CA GLY A 32 -2.08 15.53 -6.62
C GLY A 32 -3.40 15.70 -5.85
N SER A 33 -4.39 14.88 -6.17
CA SER A 33 -5.68 14.82 -5.46
C SER A 33 -5.71 13.84 -4.29
N LEU A 34 -4.63 13.08 -4.05
CA LEU A 34 -4.58 12.07 -3.00
C LEU A 34 -4.14 12.69 -1.68
N ILE A 35 -4.94 12.50 -0.63
CA ILE A 35 -4.54 12.80 0.76
C ILE A 35 -3.82 11.58 1.32
N VAL A 36 -2.59 11.79 1.81
CA VAL A 36 -1.70 10.80 2.38
C VAL A 36 -1.54 11.09 3.88
N LYS A 37 -2.10 10.19 4.70
CA LYS A 37 -1.96 10.12 6.15
C LYS A 37 -1.63 8.70 6.60
N TYR A 38 -1.20 8.55 7.86
CA TYR A 38 -0.88 7.27 8.48
C TYR A 38 -1.96 6.20 8.17
N PRO A 39 -1.57 4.96 7.80
CA PRO A 39 -0.20 4.41 7.82
C PRO A 39 0.65 4.78 6.59
N PHE A 40 0.07 5.39 5.56
CA PHE A 40 0.82 5.91 4.41
C PHE A 40 1.50 7.23 4.74
N TRP A 41 2.64 7.48 4.09
CA TRP A 41 3.43 8.68 4.35
C TRP A 41 4.25 9.04 3.11
N LEU A 42 4.51 10.34 2.89
CA LEU A 42 5.29 10.80 1.74
C LEU A 42 6.80 10.71 2.01
N GLY A 43 7.57 10.14 1.09
CA GLY A 43 9.03 10.09 1.12
C GLY A 43 9.72 11.34 0.56
N GLY A 44 10.87 11.75 1.16
CA GLY A 44 11.76 12.86 0.71
C GLY A 44 11.45 14.23 1.32
N VAL A 45 12.09 15.35 0.93
CA VAL A 45 13.52 15.75 1.15
C VAL A 45 13.67 16.61 2.43
N ASN A 46 12.56 16.94 3.11
CA ASN A 46 12.54 17.80 4.32
C ASN A 46 12.19 17.02 5.59
N GLN A 47 12.51 15.73 5.65
CA GLN A 47 12.29 14.91 6.84
C GLN A 47 13.54 14.97 7.72
N THR A 48 13.72 16.10 8.40
CA THR A 48 14.68 16.25 9.52
C THR A 48 14.24 15.45 10.76
N SER A 49 12.99 15.00 10.78
CA SER A 49 12.38 14.17 11.81
C SER A 49 12.35 12.72 11.36
N SER A 50 12.87 11.83 12.21
CA SER A 50 12.66 10.37 12.28
C SER A 50 11.75 9.71 11.23
N LEU A 51 12.20 8.57 10.67
CA LEU A 51 11.42 7.62 9.86
C LEU A 51 9.91 7.71 10.15
N CYS A 52 9.17 8.32 9.23
CA CYS A 52 7.75 8.56 9.38
C CYS A 52 6.99 7.29 9.00
N GLY A 53 6.65 6.41 9.95
CA GLY A 53 5.84 5.22 9.65
C GLY A 53 6.60 4.07 8.99
N HIS A 54 5.87 3.02 8.59
CA HIS A 54 6.47 1.76 8.13
C HIS A 54 6.97 1.85 6.67
N PRO A 55 8.18 1.36 6.32
CA PRO A 55 8.77 1.51 4.99
C PRO A 55 7.90 1.01 3.84
N ALA A 56 7.15 -0.07 4.05
CA ALA A 56 6.25 -0.63 3.03
C ALA A 56 5.05 0.27 2.67
N PHE A 57 4.74 1.27 3.49
CA PHE A 57 3.66 2.24 3.25
C PHE A 57 4.18 3.60 2.75
N GLN A 58 5.49 3.69 2.46
CA GLN A 58 6.07 4.89 1.91
C GLN A 58 5.55 5.15 0.49
N VAL A 59 5.17 6.40 0.23
CA VAL A 59 4.68 6.88 -1.05
C VAL A 59 5.63 7.93 -1.60
N TRP A 60 6.08 7.75 -2.84
CA TRP A 60 6.76 8.77 -3.62
C TRP A 60 5.75 9.55 -4.45
N CYS A 61 5.90 10.87 -4.50
CA CYS A 61 5.05 11.74 -5.31
C CYS A 61 5.86 12.38 -6.44
N GLY A 62 5.53 12.03 -7.69
CA GLY A 62 6.14 12.64 -8.88
C GLY A 62 5.05 13.16 -9.81
N ASN A 63 5.09 14.44 -10.18
CA ASN A 63 4.11 15.07 -11.07
C ASN A 63 2.64 14.84 -10.65
N GLY A 64 2.37 14.82 -9.34
CA GLY A 64 1.04 14.53 -8.79
C GLY A 64 0.61 13.07 -8.82
N VAL A 65 1.50 12.15 -9.23
CA VAL A 65 1.27 10.71 -9.23
C VAL A 65 1.90 10.07 -7.99
N ALA A 66 1.06 9.50 -7.14
CA ALA A 66 1.46 8.75 -5.95
C ALA A 66 1.89 7.34 -6.33
N THR A 67 3.09 6.92 -5.91
CA THR A 67 3.67 5.60 -6.22
C THR A 67 4.20 4.96 -4.94
N LEU A 68 3.90 3.69 -4.69
CA LEU A 68 4.50 2.97 -3.57
C LEU A 68 6.01 2.86 -3.77
N GLN A 69 6.78 3.22 -2.74
CA GLN A 69 8.23 3.28 -2.80
C GLN A 69 8.82 1.94 -3.28
N GLY A 70 9.78 2.01 -4.22
CA GLY A 70 10.46 0.83 -4.74
C GLY A 70 9.58 -0.08 -5.62
N SER A 71 8.41 0.39 -6.06
CA SER A 71 7.50 -0.36 -6.91
C SER A 71 7.03 0.46 -8.12
N ALA A 72 6.39 -0.21 -9.07
CA ALA A 72 5.68 0.41 -10.19
C ALA A 72 4.17 0.54 -9.92
N ILE A 73 3.76 0.50 -8.65
CA ILE A 73 2.36 0.54 -8.24
C ILE A 73 1.95 1.98 -7.93
N HIS A 74 1.04 2.53 -8.72
CA HIS A 74 0.40 3.81 -8.46
C HIS A 74 -0.76 3.66 -7.49
N VAL A 75 -0.80 4.51 -6.46
CA VAL A 75 -1.93 4.61 -5.53
C VAL A 75 -2.96 5.56 -6.12
N ARG A 76 -4.18 5.06 -6.33
CA ARG A 76 -5.28 5.80 -6.97
C ARG A 76 -6.25 6.41 -5.98
N GLY A 77 -6.43 5.76 -4.83
CA GLY A 77 -7.30 6.23 -3.76
C GLY A 77 -7.06 5.41 -2.50
N ILE A 78 -7.28 6.02 -1.34
CA ILE A 78 -7.14 5.35 -0.05
C ILE A 78 -8.45 5.55 0.72
N ASP A 79 -9.03 4.44 1.16
CA ASP A 79 -10.16 4.42 2.08
C ASP A 79 -9.62 4.05 3.47
N TYR A 80 -9.49 5.08 4.29
CA TYR A 80 -8.97 4.97 5.65
C TYR A 80 -9.99 4.40 6.63
N ASP A 81 -11.27 4.54 6.35
CA ASP A 81 -12.33 4.04 7.23
C ASP A 81 -12.43 2.51 7.12
N ASN A 82 -12.19 1.99 5.91
CA ASN A 82 -12.28 0.56 5.60
C ASN A 82 -10.91 -0.12 5.44
N ASN A 83 -9.80 0.58 5.67
CA ASN A 83 -8.44 0.06 5.58
C ASN A 83 -8.10 -0.62 4.24
N PHE A 84 -8.53 -0.03 3.13
CA PHE A 84 -8.14 -0.48 1.80
C PHE A 84 -7.68 0.68 0.93
N PHE A 85 -6.97 0.36 -0.14
CA PHE A 85 -6.58 1.34 -1.15
C PHE A 85 -6.74 0.74 -2.54
N VAL A 86 -7.00 1.61 -3.51
CA VAL A 86 -7.08 1.26 -4.92
C VAL A 86 -5.73 1.54 -5.54
N ALA A 87 -5.20 0.58 -6.28
CA ALA A 87 -3.90 0.71 -6.92
C ALA A 87 -3.91 0.12 -8.33
N SER A 88 -3.02 0.65 -9.18
CA SER A 88 -2.79 0.15 -10.53
C SER A 88 -1.30 0.14 -10.81
N HIS A 89 -0.81 -0.88 -11.50
CA HIS A 89 0.55 -0.84 -12.00
C HIS A 89 0.70 0.21 -13.12
N SER A 90 1.85 0.87 -13.21
CA SER A 90 2.14 1.93 -14.19
C SER A 90 1.93 1.47 -15.63
N ARG A 91 2.26 0.22 -15.94
CA ARG A 91 2.05 -0.37 -17.28
C ARG A 91 0.58 -0.58 -17.66
N ILE A 92 -0.34 -0.76 -16.70
CA ILE A 92 -1.78 -0.90 -16.98
C ILE A 92 -2.47 0.46 -17.09
N ALA A 93 -1.91 1.49 -16.47
CA ALA A 93 -2.52 2.80 -16.34
C ALA A 93 -2.51 3.67 -17.63
N GLY A 94 -1.95 3.18 -18.73
CA GLY A 94 -1.95 3.85 -20.04
C GLY A 94 -3.00 3.29 -20.99
N ASP A 95 -3.24 4.00 -22.10
CA ASP A 95 -4.34 3.72 -23.05
C ASP A 95 -4.31 2.29 -23.66
N ASP A 96 -3.13 1.66 -23.76
CA ASP A 96 -2.94 0.28 -24.24
C ASP A 96 -2.54 -0.73 -23.14
N GLY A 97 -2.64 -0.33 -21.87
CA GLY A 97 -1.99 -1.03 -20.75
C GLY A 97 -2.48 -2.44 -20.46
N VAL A 98 -3.68 -2.79 -20.92
CA VAL A 98 -4.24 -4.15 -20.80
C VAL A 98 -3.55 -5.14 -21.76
N CYS A 99 -3.07 -4.66 -22.91
CA CYS A 99 -2.47 -5.48 -23.95
C CYS A 99 -0.95 -5.61 -23.84
N LEU A 100 -0.31 -4.74 -23.06
CA LEU A 100 1.15 -4.68 -22.87
C LEU A 100 1.60 -5.17 -21.48
N THR A 101 0.69 -5.75 -20.72
CA THR A 101 0.97 -6.25 -19.37
C THR A 101 1.80 -7.54 -19.40
N ASP A 102 3.06 -7.43 -19.00
CA ASP A 102 4.05 -8.50 -18.94
C ASP A 102 4.33 -8.97 -17.49
N PHE A 103 3.57 -8.49 -16.51
CA PHE A 103 3.88 -8.65 -15.10
C PHE A 103 2.69 -9.25 -14.33
N ASN A 104 3.01 -10.10 -13.36
CA ASN A 104 2.02 -10.74 -12.50
C ASN A 104 1.83 -9.90 -11.23
N MET A 105 0.70 -9.19 -11.12
CA MET A 105 0.35 -8.40 -9.93
C MET A 105 0.42 -9.20 -8.62
N SER A 106 0.13 -10.50 -8.66
CA SER A 106 0.21 -11.35 -7.48
C SER A 106 1.63 -11.47 -6.93
N LEU A 107 2.65 -11.41 -7.79
CA LEU A 107 4.06 -11.43 -7.37
C LEU A 107 4.47 -10.12 -6.70
N SER A 108 3.98 -8.98 -7.21
CA SER A 108 4.25 -7.66 -6.61
C SER A 108 3.65 -7.52 -5.21
N ILE A 109 2.53 -8.19 -4.94
CA ILE A 109 1.83 -8.11 -3.65
C ILE A 109 2.30 -9.18 -2.66
N ALA A 110 2.74 -10.35 -3.14
CA ALA A 110 3.25 -11.44 -2.29
C ALA A 110 4.44 -11.05 -1.40
N LEU A 111 5.22 -10.03 -1.81
CA LEU A 111 6.37 -9.51 -1.05
C LEU A 111 6.02 -8.25 -0.24
N SER A 112 4.75 -7.85 -0.20
CA SER A 112 4.26 -6.65 0.46
C SER A 112 3.40 -7.01 1.69
N PRO A 113 3.16 -6.09 2.63
CA PRO A 113 2.21 -6.32 3.73
C PRO A 113 0.74 -6.19 3.28
N PHE A 114 0.48 -5.98 1.98
CA PHE A 114 -0.86 -5.78 1.46
C PHE A 114 -1.50 -7.10 1.06
N MET A 115 -2.82 -7.15 1.17
CA MET A 115 -3.62 -8.28 0.67
C MET A 115 -4.60 -7.79 -0.39
N PHE A 116 -4.87 -8.64 -1.37
CA PHE A 116 -5.97 -8.39 -2.29
C PHE A 116 -7.30 -8.47 -1.54
N SER A 117 -8.16 -7.46 -1.74
CA SER A 117 -9.54 -7.54 -1.28
C SER A 117 -10.24 -8.72 -1.96
N SER A 118 -11.04 -9.48 -1.19
CA SER A 118 -11.89 -10.54 -1.73
C SER A 118 -12.95 -10.03 -2.71
N ARG A 119 -13.21 -8.71 -2.72
CA ARG A 119 -14.09 -8.03 -3.69
C ARG A 119 -13.42 -7.80 -5.04
N ASN A 120 -12.10 -7.88 -5.12
CA ASN A 120 -11.39 -7.81 -6.40
C ASN A 120 -11.61 -9.13 -7.14
N ARG A 121 -12.37 -9.07 -8.23
CA ARG A 121 -12.44 -10.18 -9.19
C ARG A 121 -11.07 -10.30 -9.86
N ALA A 122 -10.61 -11.53 -10.11
CA ALA A 122 -9.31 -11.82 -10.72
C ALA A 122 -9.00 -10.83 -11.87
N LEU A 123 -7.76 -10.32 -11.92
CA LEU A 123 -7.29 -9.54 -13.06
C LEU A 123 -7.34 -10.42 -14.30
N CYS A 124 -8.33 -10.18 -15.17
CA CYS A 124 -8.48 -10.86 -16.44
C CYS A 124 -7.71 -10.05 -17.49
N PHE A 125 -6.68 -10.67 -18.08
CA PHE A 125 -5.96 -10.08 -19.20
C PHE A 125 -6.64 -10.45 -20.52
N LEU A 126 -6.75 -9.47 -21.41
CA LEU A 126 -7.24 -9.70 -22.76
C LEU A 126 -6.13 -10.38 -23.58
N TYR A 127 -6.50 -11.32 -24.43
CA TYR A 127 -5.61 -11.95 -25.41
C TYR A 127 -6.07 -11.57 -26.82
N ARG A 128 -5.15 -11.56 -27.80
CA ARG A 128 -5.39 -11.12 -29.20
C ARG A 128 -5.82 -9.65 -29.33
N CYS A 129 -5.03 -8.76 -28.75
CA CYS A 129 -5.11 -7.35 -29.11
C CYS A 129 -4.59 -7.17 -30.54
N GLY A 130 -5.47 -7.25 -31.53
CA GLY A 130 -5.16 -6.89 -32.91
C GLY A 130 -5.37 -5.39 -33.11
N ASP A 131 -4.39 -4.72 -33.73
CA ASP A 131 -4.35 -3.32 -34.22
C ASP A 131 -5.59 -2.44 -33.93
N GLY A 132 -5.88 -2.20 -32.65
CA GLY A 132 -6.85 -1.20 -32.21
C GLY A 132 -8.34 -1.55 -32.29
N THR A 133 -8.76 -2.80 -32.48
CA THR A 133 -10.20 -3.14 -32.38
C THR A 133 -10.48 -4.13 -31.26
N VAL A 134 -10.98 -3.61 -30.15
CA VAL A 134 -11.58 -4.40 -29.06
C VAL A 134 -12.90 -4.97 -29.57
N SER A 135 -12.94 -6.27 -29.85
CA SER A 135 -14.21 -6.99 -29.99
C SER A 135 -14.72 -7.37 -28.60
N SER A 136 -15.79 -6.69 -28.20
CA SER A 136 -16.59 -6.86 -26.97
C SER A 136 -17.05 -8.28 -26.71
#